data_AF-A0A535C8B0-F1
#
_entry.id   AF-A0A535C8B0-F1
#
_cell.length_a   1.000
_cell.length_b   1.000
_cell.length_c   1.000
_cell.angle_alpha   90.00
_cell.angle_beta   90.00
_cell.angle_gamma   90.00
#
_symmetry.space_group_name_H-M   'P 1'
#
loop_
_entity.id
_entity.type
_entity.pdbx_description
1 polymer ?
#
loop_
_entity_poly.entity_id
_entity_poly.type
_entity_poly.pdbx_seq_one_letter_code
_entity_poly.pdbx_strand_id
1 'polypeptide(L)'
;MANDLPAGGLSHDPQIEIAYHADPLNVHRTTARLGSELLREQSRVQARLASLDAMPIPTYVLHGGGDPIVPVWASEPLERKGKVTRHVYPQLRHEMHNEPEAAQVIADTQAFIERRLV
;
A
#
# COMPACT_ATOMS: atom_id res chain seq x y z
N MET A 1 -21.71 -0.42 4.07
CA MET A 1 -21.66 -1.46 3.01
C MET A 1 -20.52 -2.40 3.38
N ALA A 2 -20.57 -3.68 2.98
CA ALA A 2 -19.43 -4.58 3.15
C ALA A 2 -18.26 -4.06 2.29
N ASN A 3 -17.05 -4.18 2.80
CA ASN A 3 -15.84 -3.93 2.04
C ASN A 3 -15.50 -5.23 1.31
N ASP A 4 -16.04 -5.41 0.12
CA ASP A 4 -15.74 -6.60 -0.67
C ASP A 4 -14.33 -6.47 -1.26
N LEU A 5 -13.47 -7.43 -0.92
CA LEU A 5 -12.13 -7.56 -1.47
C LEU A 5 -12.12 -8.74 -2.47
N PRO A 6 -11.34 -8.66 -3.56
CA PRO A 6 -11.17 -9.80 -4.45
C PRO A 6 -10.59 -10.99 -3.67
N ALA A 7 -11.20 -12.17 -3.82
CA ALA A 7 -10.71 -13.38 -3.18
C ALA A 7 -9.25 -13.66 -3.57
N GLY A 8 -8.42 -13.98 -2.59
CA GLY A 8 -6.98 -14.13 -2.76
C GLY A 8 -6.23 -12.81 -2.98
N GLY A 9 -6.89 -11.66 -2.98
CA GLY A 9 -6.27 -10.37 -3.32
C GLY A 9 -5.29 -9.83 -2.26
N LEU A 10 -5.28 -10.39 -1.06
CA LEU A 10 -4.42 -9.94 0.04
C LEU A 10 -2.98 -10.44 -0.12
N SER A 11 -2.79 -11.75 -0.27
CA SER A 11 -1.47 -12.42 -0.31
C SER A 11 -1.59 -13.72 -1.12
N HIS A 12 -0.47 -14.25 -1.62
CA HIS A 12 -0.42 -15.61 -2.20
C HIS A 12 -0.58 -16.70 -1.15
N ASP A 13 -0.34 -16.40 0.13
CA ASP A 13 -0.61 -17.32 1.22
C ASP A 13 -2.11 -17.30 1.59
N PRO A 14 -2.87 -18.38 1.34
CA PRO A 14 -4.29 -18.43 1.67
C PRO A 14 -4.57 -18.35 3.18
N GLN A 15 -3.59 -18.63 4.04
CA GLN A 15 -3.77 -18.47 5.49
C GLN A 15 -3.96 -17.00 5.89
N ILE A 16 -3.43 -16.05 5.11
CA ILE A 16 -3.57 -14.62 5.39
C ILE A 16 -5.02 -14.17 5.24
N GLU A 17 -5.71 -14.59 4.18
CA GLU A 17 -7.11 -14.25 3.99
C GLU A 17 -8.01 -14.94 5.04
N ILE A 18 -7.70 -16.19 5.41
CA ILE A 18 -8.38 -16.88 6.52
C ILE A 18 -8.20 -16.12 7.83
N ALA A 19 -6.97 -15.72 8.17
CA ALA A 19 -6.67 -14.96 9.37
C ALA A 19 -7.37 -13.58 9.34
N TYR A 20 -7.35 -12.90 8.20
CA TYR A 20 -8.02 -11.63 7.99
C TYR A 20 -9.53 -11.71 8.32
N HIS A 21 -10.21 -12.76 7.85
CA HIS A 21 -11.64 -12.95 8.12
C HIS A 21 -11.95 -13.48 9.53
N ALA A 22 -11.03 -14.23 10.14
CA ALA A 22 -11.21 -14.80 11.47
C ALA A 22 -10.88 -13.82 12.61
N ASP A 23 -10.09 -12.78 12.34
CA ASP A 23 -9.69 -11.79 13.35
C ASP A 23 -10.88 -10.92 13.78
N PRO A 24 -11.34 -11.00 15.05
CA PRO A 24 -12.47 -10.20 15.53
C PRO A 24 -12.18 -8.70 15.61
N LEU A 25 -10.92 -8.28 15.47
CA LEU A 25 -10.52 -6.87 15.42
C LEU A 25 -10.63 -6.27 14.01
N ASN A 26 -10.76 -7.11 12.98
CA ASN A 26 -10.96 -6.62 11.62
C ASN A 26 -12.40 -6.17 11.39
N VAL A 27 -12.56 -4.98 10.81
CA VAL A 27 -13.86 -4.39 10.49
C VAL A 27 -14.07 -4.40 8.99
N HIS A 28 -14.93 -5.29 8.51
CA HIS A 28 -15.19 -5.49 7.07
C HIS A 28 -16.29 -4.59 6.51
N ARG A 29 -16.53 -3.42 7.13
CA ARG A 29 -17.60 -2.50 6.73
C ARG A 29 -17.16 -1.05 6.84
N THR A 30 -17.45 -0.29 5.80
CA THR A 30 -17.26 1.17 5.79
C THR A 30 -18.59 1.88 5.99
N THR A 31 -18.62 2.84 6.92
CA THR A 31 -19.78 3.74 7.11
C THR A 31 -19.79 4.80 5.99
N ALA A 32 -20.97 5.32 5.64
CA ALA A 32 -21.08 6.34 4.58
C ALA A 32 -20.20 7.58 4.86
N ARG A 33 -20.14 8.02 6.11
CA ARG A 33 -19.27 9.13 6.52
C ARG A 33 -17.80 8.79 6.30
N LEU A 34 -17.34 7.62 6.75
CA LEU A 34 -15.94 7.21 6.54
C LEU A 34 -15.61 7.12 5.05
N GLY A 35 -16.49 6.53 4.22
CA GLY A 35 -16.30 6.49 2.77
C GLY A 35 -16.16 7.89 2.15
N SER A 36 -17.00 8.84 2.57
CA SER A 36 -16.89 10.24 2.11
C SER A 36 -15.57 10.90 2.52
N GLU A 37 -15.10 10.65 3.74
CA GLU A 37 -13.80 11.16 4.21
C GLU A 37 -12.64 10.55 3.41
N LEU A 38 -12.65 9.23 3.15
CA LEU A 38 -11.61 8.56 2.36
C LEU A 38 -11.48 9.15 0.96
N LEU A 39 -12.60 9.35 0.25
CA LEU A 39 -12.60 9.94 -1.09
C LEU A 39 -12.13 11.40 -1.09
N ARG A 40 -12.52 12.16 -0.06
CA ARG A 40 -12.09 13.56 0.12
C ARG A 40 -10.59 13.64 0.36
N GLU A 41 -10.06 12.77 1.20
CA GLU A 41 -8.62 12.71 1.50
C GLU A 41 -7.80 12.26 0.29
N GLN A 42 -8.27 11.27 -0.48
CA GLN A 42 -7.64 10.89 -1.75
C GLN A 42 -7.55 12.09 -2.71
N SER A 43 -8.65 12.83 -2.89
CA SER A 43 -8.69 14.02 -3.74
C SER A 43 -7.73 15.11 -3.24
N ARG A 44 -7.72 15.37 -1.92
CA ARG A 44 -6.84 16.35 -1.29
C ARG A 44 -5.36 16.00 -1.48
N VAL A 45 -4.99 14.73 -1.27
CA VAL A 45 -3.62 14.23 -1.44
C VAL A 45 -3.19 14.28 -2.91
N GLN A 46 -4.04 13.86 -3.84
CA GLN A 46 -3.76 13.96 -5.28
C GLN A 46 -3.51 15.40 -5.72
N ALA A 47 -4.36 16.35 -5.30
CA ALA A 47 -4.18 17.77 -5.58
C ALA A 47 -2.85 18.30 -4.98
N ARG A 48 -2.51 17.87 -3.76
CA ARG A 48 -1.23 18.25 -3.14
C ARG A 48 -0.04 17.68 -3.89
N LEU A 49 -0.08 16.40 -4.28
CA LEU A 49 0.99 15.75 -5.03
C LEU A 49 1.18 16.39 -6.41
N ALA A 50 0.11 16.85 -7.06
CA ALA A 50 0.21 17.57 -8.32
C ALA A 50 1.01 18.88 -8.18
N SER A 51 0.92 19.55 -7.03
CA SER A 51 1.65 20.81 -6.74
C SER A 51 3.09 20.63 -6.23
N LEU A 52 3.52 19.41 -5.93
CA LEU A 52 4.82 19.14 -5.31
C LEU A 52 5.80 18.59 -6.33
N ASP A 53 7.00 19.15 -6.40
CA ASP A 53 8.09 18.57 -7.19
C ASP A 53 8.86 17.49 -6.41
N ALA A 54 8.90 17.61 -5.08
CA ALA A 54 9.59 16.68 -4.20
C ALA A 54 8.81 16.44 -2.91
N MET A 55 8.99 15.24 -2.33
CA MET A 55 8.52 14.95 -0.98
C MET A 55 9.34 15.77 0.04
N PRO A 56 8.74 16.19 1.17
CA PRO A 56 9.46 16.96 2.18
C PRO A 56 10.60 16.14 2.83
N ILE A 57 10.41 14.82 2.93
CA ILE A 57 11.34 13.86 3.50
C ILE A 57 11.64 12.72 2.51
N PRO A 58 12.79 12.03 2.63
CA PRO A 58 13.01 10.77 1.93
C PRO A 58 11.83 9.82 2.15
N THR A 59 11.24 9.33 1.07
CA THR A 59 10.03 8.50 1.12
C THR A 59 10.26 7.21 0.34
N TYR A 60 9.99 6.07 0.98
CA TYR A 60 9.96 4.78 0.31
C TYR A 60 8.53 4.43 -0.06
N VAL A 61 8.30 4.02 -1.31
CA VAL A 61 6.99 3.61 -1.79
C VAL A 61 7.14 2.20 -2.32
N LEU A 62 6.57 1.23 -1.63
CA LEU A 62 6.47 -0.15 -2.10
C LEU A 62 5.07 -0.44 -2.63
N HIS A 63 4.98 -1.28 -3.67
CA HIS A 63 3.69 -1.65 -4.27
C HIS A 63 3.76 -3.06 -4.89
N GLY A 64 2.71 -3.85 -4.72
CA GLY A 64 2.58 -5.16 -5.36
C GLY A 64 2.10 -5.03 -6.80
N GLY A 65 2.88 -5.45 -7.78
CA GLY A 65 2.50 -5.34 -9.20
C GLY A 65 1.26 -6.19 -9.56
N GLY A 66 0.97 -7.20 -8.75
CA GLY A 66 -0.23 -8.05 -8.85
C GLY A 66 -1.37 -7.65 -7.91
N ASP A 67 -1.32 -6.47 -7.27
CA ASP A 67 -2.37 -5.99 -6.36
C ASP A 67 -3.70 -5.78 -7.10
N PRO A 68 -4.76 -6.56 -6.80
CA PRO A 68 -6.07 -6.41 -7.43
C PRO A 68 -6.98 -5.42 -6.68
N ILE A 69 -6.56 -4.91 -5.51
CA ILE A 69 -7.30 -3.99 -4.64
C ILE A 69 -6.92 -2.55 -4.98
N VAL A 70 -5.62 -2.25 -5.02
CA VAL A 70 -5.10 -0.95 -5.44
C VAL A 70 -4.29 -1.14 -6.71
N PRO A 71 -4.71 -0.55 -7.84
CA PRO A 71 -3.98 -0.76 -9.08
C PRO A 71 -2.60 -0.09 -9.02
N VAL A 72 -1.58 -0.76 -9.54
CA VAL A 72 -0.17 -0.32 -9.45
C VAL A 72 0.09 1.09 -9.99
N TRP A 73 -0.69 1.54 -10.97
CA TRP A 73 -0.60 2.91 -11.52
C TRP A 73 -0.92 3.99 -10.49
N ALA A 74 -1.66 3.67 -9.41
CA ALA A 74 -2.00 4.63 -8.36
C ALA A 74 -0.76 5.16 -7.62
N SER A 75 0.31 4.37 -7.56
CA SER A 75 1.58 4.76 -6.94
C SER A 75 2.61 5.32 -7.94
N GLU A 76 2.41 5.11 -9.25
CA GLU A 76 3.38 5.52 -10.29
C GLU A 76 3.72 7.02 -10.26
N PRO A 77 2.76 7.97 -10.06
CA PRO A 77 3.08 9.39 -10.05
C PRO A 77 4.07 9.81 -8.94
N LEU A 78 4.20 9.02 -7.87
CA LEU A 78 5.13 9.28 -6.77
C LEU A 78 6.59 9.07 -7.19
N GLU A 79 6.86 8.18 -8.15
CA GLU A 79 8.21 7.90 -8.64
C GLU A 79 8.87 9.13 -9.24
N ARG A 80 8.07 10.01 -9.84
CA ARG A 80 8.52 11.25 -10.48
C ARG A 80 8.80 12.37 -9.47
N LYS A 81 8.54 12.15 -8.17
CA LYS A 81 8.76 13.16 -7.12
C LYS A 81 10.16 13.02 -6.54
N GLY A 82 10.84 14.15 -6.36
CA GLY A 82 12.13 14.20 -5.69
C GLY A 82 12.07 13.57 -4.29
N LYS A 83 13.18 12.94 -3.86
CA LYS A 83 13.32 12.20 -2.59
C LYS A 83 12.43 10.96 -2.46
N VAL A 84 11.79 10.50 -3.53
CA VAL A 84 11.08 9.21 -3.53
C VAL A 84 12.00 8.10 -4.04
N THR A 85 11.96 6.95 -3.36
CA THR A 85 12.45 5.68 -3.89
C THR A 85 11.24 4.76 -3.99
N ARG A 86 10.82 4.45 -5.21
CA ARG A 86 9.70 3.53 -5.46
C ARG A 86 10.23 2.15 -5.80
N HIS A 87 9.60 1.12 -5.26
CA HIS A 87 9.90 -0.28 -5.55
C HIS A 87 8.59 -1.02 -5.85
N VAL A 88 8.51 -1.67 -7.00
CA VAL A 88 7.37 -2.50 -7.37
C VAL A 88 7.80 -3.95 -7.36
N TYR A 89 7.13 -4.77 -6.56
CA TYR A 89 7.33 -6.22 -6.56
C TYR A 89 6.38 -6.84 -7.58
N PRO A 90 6.83 -7.24 -8.78
CA PRO A 90 5.95 -7.38 -9.94
C PRO A 90 4.79 -8.37 -9.78
N GLN A 91 4.98 -9.41 -8.96
CA GLN A 91 3.99 -10.48 -8.78
C GLN A 91 3.22 -10.38 -7.47
N LEU A 92 3.72 -9.64 -6.47
CA LEU A 92 3.10 -9.60 -5.14
C LEU A 92 1.76 -8.87 -5.17
N ARG A 93 0.89 -9.27 -4.24
CA ARG A 93 -0.46 -8.74 -4.02
C ARG A 93 -0.45 -7.58 -3.01
N HIS A 94 -1.61 -7.26 -2.45
CA HIS A 94 -1.84 -6.07 -1.64
C HIS A 94 -0.99 -6.02 -0.36
N GLU A 95 -0.94 -7.12 0.39
CA GLU A 95 -0.29 -7.21 1.69
C GLU A 95 1.13 -7.78 1.56
N MET A 96 2.03 -7.07 0.88
CA MET A 96 3.41 -7.52 0.63
C MET A 96 4.19 -7.94 1.90
N HIS A 97 3.86 -7.38 3.07
CA HIS A 97 4.46 -7.75 4.35
C HIS A 97 3.95 -9.09 4.91
N ASN A 98 2.92 -9.66 4.30
CA ASN A 98 2.29 -10.93 4.63
C ASN A 98 2.39 -11.93 3.44
N GLU A 99 3.17 -11.60 2.41
CA GLU A 99 3.49 -12.54 1.33
C GLU A 99 4.50 -13.60 1.81
N PRO A 100 4.62 -14.75 1.13
CA PRO A 100 5.73 -15.68 1.35
C PRO A 100 7.11 -15.00 1.27
N GLU A 101 7.24 -13.96 0.44
CA GLU A 101 8.43 -13.12 0.26
C GLU A 101 8.54 -11.97 1.29
N ALA A 102 7.69 -11.91 2.31
CA ALA A 102 7.66 -10.82 3.30
C ALA A 102 9.03 -10.49 3.90
N ALA A 103 9.87 -11.49 4.16
CA ALA A 103 11.21 -11.28 4.69
C ALA A 103 12.06 -10.36 3.80
N GLN A 104 11.95 -10.51 2.47
CA GLN A 104 12.64 -9.64 1.51
C GLN A 104 12.04 -8.23 1.52
N VAL A 105 10.70 -8.13 1.50
CA VAL A 105 9.99 -6.84 1.51
C VAL A 105 10.34 -6.01 2.75
N ILE A 106 10.41 -6.67 3.91
CA ILE A 106 10.79 -6.07 5.19
C ILE A 106 12.27 -5.67 5.17
N ALA A 107 13.16 -6.55 4.69
CA ALA A 107 14.59 -6.26 4.59
C ALA A 107 14.87 -5.04 3.69
N ASP A 108 14.19 -4.91 2.56
CA ASP A 108 14.33 -3.75 1.66
C ASP A 108 13.86 -2.44 2.32
N THR A 109 12.76 -2.53 3.09
CA THR A 109 12.24 -1.40 3.88
C THR A 109 13.22 -1.00 4.98
N GLN A 110 13.77 -1.97 5.72
CA GLN A 110 14.81 -1.74 6.73
C GLN A 110 16.05 -1.11 6.10
N ALA A 111 16.57 -1.67 5.01
CA ALA A 111 17.74 -1.15 4.32
C ALA A 111 17.51 0.29 3.81
N PHE A 112 16.28 0.64 3.40
CA PHE A 112 15.95 2.04 3.09
C PHE A 112 16.11 2.94 4.31
N ILE A 113 15.59 2.53 5.47
CA ILE A 113 15.67 3.29 6.72
C ILE A 113 17.12 3.40 7.21
N GLU A 114 17.85 2.30 7.27
CA GLU A 114 19.23 2.24 7.76
C GLU A 114 20.17 3.16 6.98
N ARG A 115 20.01 3.26 5.66
CA ARG A 115 20.77 4.21 4.82
C ARG A 115 20.56 5.69 5.18
N ARG A 116 19.63 6.00 6.09
CA ARG A 116 19.27 7.36 6.54
C ARG A 116 19.48 7.55 8.04
N LEU A 117 19.84 6.50 8.77
CA LEU A 117 20.29 6.60 10.15
C LEU A 117 21.78 6.95 10.11
N VAL A 118 22.08 8.17 10.52
CA VAL A 118 23.45 8.69 10.67
C VAL A 118 23.98 8.32 12.05
#